data_AF-A0A4P8S4J7-F1
#
_entry.id   AF-A0A4P8S4J7-F1
#
_cell.length_a   1.000
_cell.length_b   1.000
_cell.length_c   1.000
_cell.angle_alpha   90.00
_cell.angle_beta   90.00
_cell.angle_gamma   90.00
#
_symmetry.space_group_name_H-M   'P 1'
#
loop_
_entity.id
_entity.type
_entity.pdbx_description
1 polymer ?
#
loop_
_entity_poly.entity_id
_entity_poly.type
_entity_poly.pdbx_seq_one_letter_code
_entity_poly.pdbx_strand_id
1 'polypeptide(L)'
;MDEQFFKIQLEDGTEQPCRAIITFDSDEHSYVLYSMVDENGNDSEEVSALRFELDENGEMTDFTSLETEEEWEMVDEVLNTLIAEFGDGEEDFFTISDENGEEVVCEVVHRFELDEFNKSYILYTFADQEEIGEIFAAAYIAGEKGEVQDLLQIETDEEWDKVEQELESLNKK
;
A
#
# COMPACT_ATOMS: atom_id res chain seq x y z
N MET A 1 15.92 3.37 -7.95
CA MET A 1 15.03 2.43 -8.65
C MET A 1 14.60 3.14 -9.90
N ASP A 2 14.96 2.62 -11.06
CA ASP A 2 14.58 3.20 -12.33
C ASP A 2 13.08 2.97 -12.53
N GLU A 3 12.31 4.05 -12.57
CA GLU A 3 10.86 4.00 -12.83
C GLU A 3 10.66 3.53 -14.28
N GLN A 4 10.23 2.29 -14.47
CA GLN A 4 10.06 1.70 -15.78
C GLN A 4 8.59 1.75 -16.21
N PHE A 5 8.27 2.58 -17.20
CA PHE A 5 6.93 2.67 -17.77
C PHE A 5 6.83 1.84 -19.05
N PHE A 6 5.70 1.17 -19.23
CA PHE A 6 5.39 0.41 -20.44
C PHE A 6 3.91 0.57 -20.80
N LYS A 7 3.52 0.09 -21.98
CA LYS A 7 2.13 0.14 -22.43
C LYS A 7 1.67 -1.26 -22.77
N ILE A 8 0.51 -1.62 -22.29
CA ILE A 8 -0.17 -2.85 -22.68
C ILE A 8 -1.30 -2.52 -23.63
N GLN A 9 -1.50 -3.39 -24.63
CA GLN A 9 -2.66 -3.30 -25.50
C GLN A 9 -3.78 -4.13 -24.89
N LEU A 10 -4.88 -3.47 -24.54
CA LEU A 10 -6.09 -4.13 -24.05
C LEU A 10 -6.84 -4.81 -25.20
N GLU A 11 -7.73 -5.75 -24.88
CA GLU A 11 -8.53 -6.50 -25.88
C GLU A 11 -9.38 -5.60 -26.80
N ASP A 12 -9.75 -4.40 -26.35
CA ASP A 12 -10.48 -3.41 -27.14
C ASP A 12 -9.59 -2.64 -28.15
N GLY A 13 -8.28 -2.91 -28.15
CA GLY A 13 -7.30 -2.26 -29.01
C GLY A 13 -6.75 -0.94 -28.47
N THR A 14 -7.19 -0.52 -27.28
CA THR A 14 -6.72 0.68 -26.58
C THR A 14 -5.38 0.39 -25.87
N GLU A 15 -4.47 1.36 -25.89
CA GLU A 15 -3.19 1.30 -25.17
C GLU A 15 -3.38 1.85 -23.74
N GLN A 16 -3.15 1.02 -22.73
CA GLN A 16 -3.15 1.43 -21.32
C GLN A 16 -1.70 1.65 -20.87
N PRO A 17 -1.32 2.85 -20.41
CA PRO A 17 -0.01 3.06 -19.78
C PRO A 17 0.03 2.40 -18.40
N CYS A 18 1.14 1.72 -18.14
CA CYS A 18 1.38 0.99 -16.90
C CYS A 18 2.76 1.36 -16.36
N ARG A 19 2.89 1.37 -15.03
CA ARG A 19 4.16 1.59 -14.35
C ARG A 19 4.62 0.28 -13.72
N ALA A 20 5.78 -0.22 -14.14
CA ALA A 20 6.41 -1.38 -13.52
C ALA A 20 6.91 -1.00 -12.12
N ILE A 21 6.46 -1.78 -11.14
CA ILE A 21 6.85 -1.66 -9.73
C ILE A 21 8.12 -2.47 -9.51
N ILE A 22 8.10 -3.75 -9.92
CA ILE A 22 9.24 -4.66 -9.85
C ILE A 22 9.16 -5.72 -10.95
N THR A 23 10.32 -6.16 -11.44
CA THR A 23 10.46 -7.29 -12.34
C THR A 23 11.29 -8.37 -11.67
N PHE A 24 10.88 -9.63 -11.78
CA PHE A 24 11.63 -10.77 -11.28
C PHE A 24 11.57 -11.93 -12.29
N ASP A 25 12.64 -12.71 -12.33
CA ASP A 25 12.74 -13.93 -13.11
C ASP A 25 12.54 -15.17 -12.24
N SER A 26 11.80 -16.14 -12.79
CA SER A 26 11.73 -17.52 -12.31
C SER A 26 12.62 -18.40 -13.19
N ASP A 27 12.76 -19.68 -12.81
CA ASP A 27 13.54 -20.67 -13.57
C ASP A 27 13.08 -20.82 -15.03
N GLU A 28 11.80 -20.52 -15.31
CA GLU A 28 11.18 -20.71 -16.64
C GLU A 28 10.69 -19.42 -17.30
N HIS A 29 10.28 -18.40 -16.54
CA HIS A 29 9.58 -17.21 -17.07
C HIS A 29 9.97 -15.93 -16.31
N SER A 30 9.78 -14.76 -16.95
CA SER A 30 9.95 -13.44 -16.32
C SER A 30 8.60 -12.78 -16.04
N TYR A 31 8.49 -12.14 -14.88
CA TYR A 31 7.26 -11.59 -14.33
C TYR A 31 7.44 -10.12 -13.93
N VAL A 32 6.42 -9.31 -14.20
CA VAL A 32 6.39 -7.90 -13.86
C VAL A 32 5.14 -7.59 -13.03
N LEU A 33 5.33 -6.95 -11.88
CA LEU A 33 4.27 -6.30 -11.13
C LEU A 33 4.15 -4.86 -11.63
N TYR A 34 2.93 -4.41 -11.86
CA TYR A 34 2.67 -3.06 -12.36
C TYR A 34 1.36 -2.49 -11.82
N SER A 35 1.31 -1.16 -11.74
CA SER A 35 0.08 -0.40 -11.54
C SER A 35 -0.39 0.18 -12.87
N MET A 36 -1.70 0.23 -13.09
CA MET A 36 -2.26 1.00 -14.20
C MET A 36 -2.11 2.49 -13.91
N VAL A 37 -1.86 3.29 -14.96
CA VAL A 37 -1.70 4.73 -14.82
C VAL A 37 -2.87 5.41 -15.50
N ASP A 38 -3.56 6.29 -14.79
CA ASP A 38 -4.69 7.03 -15.32
C ASP A 38 -4.24 8.18 -16.25
N GLU A 39 -5.17 8.83 -16.96
CA GLU A 39 -4.87 9.93 -17.89
C GLU A 39 -4.13 11.11 -17.22
N ASN A 40 -4.26 11.21 -15.90
CA ASN A 40 -3.62 12.22 -15.06
C ASN A 40 -2.18 11.87 -14.66
N GLY A 41 -1.70 10.67 -15.01
CA GLY A 41 -0.38 10.17 -14.58
C GLY A 41 -0.35 9.66 -13.14
N ASN A 42 -1.52 9.49 -12.52
CA ASN A 42 -1.65 8.90 -11.20
C ASN A 42 -1.68 7.37 -11.32
N ASP A 43 -1.05 6.71 -10.36
CA ASP A 43 -1.04 5.26 -10.25
C ASP A 43 -2.37 4.77 -9.67
N SER A 44 -2.86 3.66 -10.20
CA SER A 44 -3.96 2.90 -9.60
C SER A 44 -3.47 2.22 -8.32
N GLU A 45 -4.34 2.19 -7.31
CA GLU A 45 -4.15 1.46 -6.06
C GLU A 45 -4.11 -0.06 -6.30
N GLU A 46 -4.72 -0.53 -7.39
CA GLU A 46 -4.69 -1.93 -7.80
C GLU A 46 -3.35 -2.32 -8.47
N VAL A 47 -2.62 -3.23 -7.83
CA VAL A 47 -1.42 -3.87 -8.40
C VAL A 47 -1.82 -5.12 -9.19
N SER A 48 -1.31 -5.22 -10.42
CA SER A 48 -1.50 -6.36 -11.31
C SER A 48 -0.16 -7.00 -11.68
N ALA A 49 -0.20 -8.24 -12.19
CA ALA A 49 1.00 -8.95 -12.61
C ALA A 49 0.81 -9.68 -13.95
N LEU A 50 1.87 -9.65 -14.76
CA LEU A 50 1.92 -10.28 -16.09
C LEU A 50 3.29 -10.94 -16.32
N ARG A 51 3.29 -11.95 -17.19
CA ARG A 51 4.52 -12.49 -17.80
C ARG A 51 4.98 -11.56 -18.90
N PHE A 52 6.29 -11.41 -19.07
CA PHE A 52 6.88 -10.65 -20.17
C PHE A 52 8.13 -11.35 -20.72
N GLU A 53 8.52 -10.98 -21.93
CA GLU A 53 9.81 -11.32 -22.54
C GLU A 53 10.61 -10.04 -22.80
N LEU A 54 11.94 -10.14 -22.81
CA LEU A 54 12.81 -9.02 -23.17
C LEU A 54 13.19 -9.11 -24.65
N ASP A 55 12.96 -8.02 -25.38
CA ASP A 55 13.43 -7.89 -26.76
C ASP A 55 14.97 -7.67 -26.83
N GLU A 56 15.56 -7.67 -28.03
CA GLU A 56 16.98 -7.39 -28.29
C GLU A 56 17.48 -6.06 -27.68
N ASN A 57 16.56 -5.12 -27.41
CA ASN A 57 16.84 -3.82 -26.80
C ASN A 57 16.69 -3.81 -25.26
N GLY A 58 16.27 -4.93 -24.65
CA GLY A 58 15.97 -5.02 -23.23
C GLY A 58 14.64 -4.38 -22.82
N GLU A 59 13.73 -4.18 -23.79
CA GLU A 59 12.38 -3.68 -23.53
C GLU A 59 11.43 -4.85 -23.28
N MET A 60 10.51 -4.68 -22.32
CA MET A 60 9.49 -5.68 -22.01
C MET A 60 8.48 -5.75 -23.16
N THR A 61 8.29 -6.95 -23.70
CA THR A 61 7.36 -7.28 -24.78
C THR A 61 6.64 -8.61 -24.46
N ASP A 62 5.73 -9.03 -25.33
CA ASP A 62 4.98 -10.28 -25.22
C ASP A 62 4.30 -10.50 -23.85
N PHE A 63 3.44 -9.55 -23.47
CA PHE A 63 2.76 -9.61 -22.17
C PHE A 63 1.65 -10.66 -22.15
N THR A 64 1.72 -11.59 -21.20
CA THR A 64 0.73 -12.68 -21.05
C THR A 64 0.23 -12.78 -19.61
N SER A 65 -1.07 -13.07 -19.43
CA SER A 65 -1.67 -13.28 -18.12
C SER A 65 -1.13 -14.52 -17.40
N LEU A 66 -1.17 -14.49 -16.08
CA LEU A 66 -0.90 -15.62 -15.18
C LEU A 66 -2.09 -16.58 -15.26
N GLU A 67 -1.83 -17.86 -15.52
CA GLU A 67 -2.91 -18.86 -15.70
C GLU A 67 -2.89 -19.94 -14.62
N THR A 68 -1.78 -20.08 -13.89
CA THR A 68 -1.58 -21.16 -12.91
C THR A 68 -1.50 -20.62 -11.48
N GLU A 69 -1.92 -21.44 -10.51
CA GLU A 69 -1.85 -21.09 -9.09
C GLU A 69 -0.39 -20.91 -8.65
N GLU A 70 0.53 -21.74 -9.15
CA GLU A 70 1.98 -21.62 -8.87
C GLU A 70 2.54 -20.25 -9.26
N GLU A 71 2.10 -19.70 -10.41
CA GLU A 71 2.49 -18.36 -10.84
C GLU A 71 1.96 -17.27 -9.92
N TRP A 72 0.71 -17.42 -9.47
CA TRP A 72 0.10 -16.49 -8.53
C TRP A 72 0.75 -16.57 -7.14
N GLU A 73 1.09 -17.77 -6.66
CA GLU A 73 1.80 -17.92 -5.38
C GLU A 73 3.15 -17.21 -5.41
N MET A 74 3.92 -17.33 -6.51
CA MET A 74 5.19 -16.60 -6.64
C MET A 74 4.98 -15.07 -6.65
N VAL A 75 3.99 -14.59 -7.39
CA VAL A 75 3.65 -13.15 -7.43
C VAL A 75 3.23 -12.65 -6.06
N ASP A 76 2.42 -13.42 -5.33
CA ASP A 76 1.93 -13.08 -4.00
C ASP A 76 3.09 -13.02 -2.99
N GLU A 77 4.03 -13.96 -3.02
CA GLU A 77 5.22 -13.92 -2.17
C GLU A 77 6.09 -12.68 -2.45
N VAL A 78 6.29 -12.34 -3.73
CA VAL A 78 7.04 -11.14 -4.13
C VAL A 78 6.29 -9.88 -3.71
N LEU A 79 4.97 -9.83 -3.92
CA LEU A 79 4.11 -8.70 -3.55
C LEU A 79 4.11 -8.48 -2.04
N ASN A 80 3.90 -9.52 -1.24
CA ASN A 80 3.94 -9.44 0.21
C ASN A 80 5.31 -9.00 0.72
N THR A 81 6.39 -9.47 0.10
CA THR A 81 7.75 -9.01 0.42
C THR A 81 7.92 -7.54 0.06
N LEU A 82 7.39 -7.11 -1.10
CA LEU A 82 7.45 -5.73 -1.56
C LEU A 82 6.63 -4.80 -0.66
N ILE A 83 5.44 -5.22 -0.21
CA ILE A 83 4.67 -4.47 0.78
C ILE A 83 5.42 -4.42 2.12
N ALA A 84 6.07 -5.51 2.54
CA ALA A 84 6.85 -5.52 3.78
C ALA A 84 8.18 -4.74 3.72
N GLU A 85 8.73 -4.48 2.52
CA GLU A 85 10.02 -3.79 2.31
C GLU A 85 9.87 -2.36 1.76
N PHE A 86 8.81 -2.10 1.00
CA PHE A 86 8.52 -0.85 0.28
C PHE A 86 7.10 -0.33 0.49
N GLY A 87 6.27 -1.02 1.28
CA GLY A 87 4.89 -0.62 1.60
C GLY A 87 4.85 0.60 2.50
N ASP A 88 5.15 1.75 1.91
CA ASP A 88 4.81 3.07 2.42
C ASP A 88 3.59 3.65 1.66
N GLY A 89 2.88 2.85 0.86
CA GLY A 89 1.85 3.26 -0.09
C GLY A 89 0.40 2.92 0.29
N GLU A 90 -0.27 3.95 0.84
CA GLU A 90 -1.66 4.39 0.66
C GLU A 90 -2.88 3.59 1.18
N GLU A 91 -2.75 2.35 1.65
CA GLU A 91 -3.76 1.77 2.56
C GLU A 91 -3.06 0.96 3.67
N ASP A 92 -2.58 1.65 4.70
CA ASP A 92 -1.97 1.01 5.88
C ASP A 92 -3.10 0.33 6.67
N PHE A 93 -3.38 -0.95 6.43
CA PHE A 93 -4.23 -1.73 7.33
C PHE A 93 -3.34 -2.35 8.42
N PHE A 94 -3.73 -2.21 9.68
CA PHE A 94 -3.07 -2.88 10.79
C PHE A 94 -4.10 -3.63 11.63
N THR A 95 -3.66 -4.71 12.28
CA THR A 95 -4.52 -5.52 13.13
C THR A 95 -4.14 -5.29 14.58
N ILE A 96 -5.12 -4.96 15.43
CA ILE A 96 -4.94 -4.90 16.87
C ILE A 96 -5.76 -5.97 17.57
N SER A 97 -5.22 -6.50 18.66
CA SER A 97 -5.95 -7.36 19.57
C SER A 97 -6.68 -6.50 20.61
N ASP A 98 -8.01 -6.54 20.62
CA ASP A 98 -8.81 -5.87 21.65
C ASP A 98 -8.69 -6.55 23.03
N GLU A 99 -9.21 -5.95 24.10
CA GLU A 99 -9.26 -6.50 25.47
C GLU A 99 -9.92 -7.90 25.55
N ASN A 100 -10.71 -8.28 24.54
CA ASN A 100 -11.34 -9.59 24.43
C ASN A 100 -10.46 -10.66 23.72
N GLY A 101 -9.30 -10.27 23.18
CA GLY A 101 -8.43 -11.12 22.37
C GLY A 101 -8.96 -11.36 20.96
N GLU A 102 -9.89 -10.53 20.50
CA GLU A 102 -10.39 -10.54 19.13
C GLU A 102 -9.51 -9.63 18.27
N GLU A 103 -9.12 -10.12 17.09
CA GLU A 103 -8.29 -9.40 16.14
C GLU A 103 -9.18 -8.48 15.31
N VAL A 104 -8.99 -7.17 15.45
CA VAL A 104 -9.75 -6.15 14.73
C VAL A 104 -8.86 -5.53 13.68
N VAL A 105 -9.32 -5.53 12.43
CA VAL A 105 -8.63 -4.88 11.31
C VAL A 105 -9.00 -3.40 11.27
N CYS A 106 -7.97 -2.57 11.32
CA CYS A 106 -8.06 -1.12 11.30
C CYS A 106 -7.39 -0.58 10.05
N GLU A 107 -7.99 0.43 9.43
CA GLU A 107 -7.47 1.16 8.29
C GLU A 107 -6.85 2.47 8.78
N VAL A 108 -5.61 2.75 8.43
CA VAL A 108 -4.93 4.00 8.76
C VAL A 108 -5.35 5.07 7.77
N VAL A 109 -6.01 6.07 8.31
CA VAL A 109 -6.43 7.27 7.60
C VAL A 109 -5.25 8.23 7.44
N HIS A 110 -4.42 8.36 8.48
CA HIS A 110 -3.27 9.27 8.47
C HIS A 110 -2.24 8.96 9.56
N ARG A 111 -0.95 9.21 9.28
CA ARG A 111 0.15 9.07 10.24
C ARG A 111 0.99 10.34 10.25
N PHE A 112 1.29 10.86 11.44
CA PHE A 112 2.07 12.08 11.62
C PHE A 112 2.92 12.02 12.89
N GLU A 113 4.03 12.74 12.91
CA GLU A 113 4.92 12.85 14.06
C GLU A 113 4.86 14.26 14.66
N LEU A 114 4.77 14.33 15.99
CA LEU A 114 4.89 15.61 16.70
C LEU A 114 6.27 15.68 17.35
N ASP A 115 7.17 16.43 16.72
CA ASP A 115 8.53 16.67 17.24
C ASP A 115 8.50 17.27 18.67
N GLU A 116 7.46 18.06 18.98
CA GLU A 116 7.20 18.64 20.30
C GLU A 116 7.09 17.60 21.42
N PHE A 117 6.52 16.43 21.11
CA PHE A 117 6.36 15.31 22.04
C PHE A 117 7.35 14.18 21.77
N ASN A 118 8.07 14.23 20.65
CA ASN A 118 8.94 13.16 20.16
C ASN A 118 8.17 11.82 20.07
N LYS A 119 6.92 11.89 19.63
CA LYS A 119 6.00 10.76 19.49
C LYS A 119 5.35 10.77 18.11
N SER A 120 5.02 9.59 17.64
CA SER A 120 4.27 9.38 16.41
C SER A 120 2.81 9.11 16.75
N TYR A 121 1.91 9.64 15.92
CA TYR A 121 0.46 9.58 16.08
C TYR A 121 -0.15 8.99 14.81
N ILE A 122 -1.21 8.22 15.02
CA ILE A 122 -1.91 7.51 13.96
C ILE A 122 -3.40 7.74 14.11
N LEU A 123 -4.03 8.08 12.98
CA LEU A 123 -5.47 8.22 12.81
C LEU A 123 -5.94 7.01 12.03
N TYR A 124 -6.91 6.28 12.58
CA TYR A 124 -7.40 5.04 11.98
C TYR A 124 -8.91 4.86 12.16
N THR A 125 -9.51 4.03 11.32
CA THR A 125 -10.92 3.62 11.39
C THR A 125 -11.02 2.10 11.36
N PHE A 126 -12.17 1.56 11.76
CA PHE A 126 -12.41 0.11 11.68
C PHE A 126 -12.84 -0.29 10.28
N ALA A 127 -12.12 -1.23 9.66
CA ALA A 127 -12.40 -1.72 8.30
C ALA A 127 -13.68 -2.59 8.22
N ASP A 128 -14.21 -3.05 9.37
CA ASP A 128 -15.43 -3.87 9.44
C ASP A 128 -16.73 -3.06 9.23
N GLN A 129 -16.64 -1.73 9.10
CA GLN A 129 -17.82 -0.87 8.95
C GLN A 129 -18.04 -0.49 7.47
N GLU A 130 -19.22 -0.81 6.92
CA GLU A 130 -19.65 -0.44 5.55
C GLU A 130 -19.73 1.09 5.31
N GLU A 131 -19.64 1.89 6.38
CA GLU A 131 -19.63 3.35 6.36
C GLU A 131 -18.37 3.83 7.10
N ILE A 132 -17.63 4.79 6.55
CA ILE A 132 -16.49 5.45 7.22
C ILE A 132 -16.94 5.93 8.61
N GLY A 133 -16.54 5.19 9.63
CA GLY A 133 -17.04 5.30 10.99
C GLY A 133 -16.42 6.47 11.76
N GLU A 134 -16.38 6.31 13.09
CA GLU A 134 -15.66 7.25 13.96
C GLU A 134 -14.14 7.07 13.75
N ILE A 135 -13.43 8.15 13.44
CA ILE A 135 -11.97 8.13 13.34
C ILE A 135 -11.39 8.12 14.75
N PHE A 136 -10.56 7.13 15.03
CA PHE A 136 -9.82 6.99 16.27
C PHE A 136 -8.41 7.56 16.13
N ALA A 137 -7.90 8.09 17.23
CA ALA A 137 -6.54 8.59 17.32
C ALA A 137 -5.79 7.90 18.45
N ALA A 138 -4.57 7.44 18.16
CA ALA A 138 -3.66 6.90 19.14
C ALA A 138 -2.24 7.37 18.86
N ALA A 139 -1.39 7.37 19.89
CA ALA A 139 0.04 7.41 19.68
C ALA A 139 0.53 6.01 19.29
N TYR A 140 1.52 5.89 18.42
CA TYR A 140 2.07 4.59 18.04
C TYR A 140 3.59 4.54 18.16
N ILE A 141 4.10 3.34 18.42
CA ILE A 141 5.52 3.03 18.35
C ILE A 141 5.78 2.39 17.00
N ALA A 142 6.56 3.05 16.14
CA ALA A 142 7.01 2.45 14.89
C ALA A 142 8.10 1.40 15.17
N GLY A 143 7.93 0.20 14.61
CA GLY A 143 8.92 -0.87 14.64
C GLY A 143 10.13 -0.59 13.73
N GLU A 144 11.10 -1.51 13.70
CA GLU A 144 12.31 -1.39 12.86
C GLU A 144 12.02 -1.29 11.35
N LYS A 145 10.80 -1.65 10.93
CA LYS A 145 10.34 -1.62 9.54
C LYS A 145 9.24 -0.58 9.27
N GLY A 146 8.98 0.34 10.20
CA GLY A 146 7.90 1.34 10.04
C GLY A 146 6.49 0.84 10.38
N GLU A 147 6.34 -0.44 10.73
CA GLU A 147 5.08 -1.04 11.19
C GLU A 147 4.60 -0.51 12.55
N VAL A 148 3.29 -0.52 12.80
CA VAL A 148 2.68 -0.18 14.10
C VAL A 148 2.98 -1.30 15.11
N GLN A 149 4.00 -1.11 15.95
CA GLN A 149 4.39 -2.10 16.94
C GLN A 149 3.48 -2.11 18.17
N ASP A 150 3.07 -0.93 18.63
CA ASP A 150 2.26 -0.77 19.84
C ASP A 150 1.44 0.52 19.75
N LEU A 151 0.20 0.47 20.25
CA LEU A 151 -0.69 1.63 20.36
C LEU A 151 -0.76 2.12 21.80
N LEU A 152 -0.49 3.41 21.96
CA LEU A 152 -0.51 4.14 23.21
C LEU A 152 -1.68 5.11 23.22
N GLN A 153 -2.37 5.16 24.36
CA GLN A 153 -3.41 6.16 24.60
C GLN A 153 -2.81 7.57 24.71
N ILE A 154 -3.54 8.55 24.19
CA ILE A 154 -3.19 9.96 24.32
C ILE A 154 -3.69 10.47 25.67
N GLU A 155 -2.77 10.79 26.58
CA GLU A 155 -3.10 11.12 27.97
C GLU A 155 -3.25 12.63 28.24
N THR A 156 -2.74 13.49 27.35
CA THR A 156 -2.68 14.93 27.60
C THR A 156 -3.54 15.74 26.63
N ASP A 157 -4.17 16.81 27.14
CA ASP A 157 -4.98 17.72 26.33
C ASP A 157 -4.15 18.43 25.24
N GLU A 158 -2.86 18.70 25.48
CA GLU A 158 -1.98 19.32 24.48
C GLU A 158 -1.73 18.39 23.28
N GLU A 159 -1.62 17.08 23.51
CA GLU A 159 -1.51 16.11 22.42
C GLU A 159 -2.83 16.01 21.64
N TRP A 160 -3.96 16.00 22.36
CA TRP A 160 -5.29 15.99 21.74
C TRP A 160 -5.56 17.20 20.86
N ASP A 161 -5.19 18.41 21.31
CA ASP A 161 -5.36 19.65 20.54
C ASP A 161 -4.65 19.59 19.18
N LYS A 162 -3.49 18.93 19.11
CA LYS A 162 -2.74 18.75 17.86
C LYS A 162 -3.40 17.72 16.94
N VAL A 163 -3.84 16.60 17.51
CA VAL A 163 -4.54 15.55 16.78
C VAL A 163 -5.84 16.08 16.18
N GLU A 164 -6.61 16.85 16.95
CA GLU A 164 -7.84 17.50 16.47
C GLU A 164 -7.54 18.46 15.32
N GLN A 165 -6.45 19.24 15.38
CA GLN A 165 -6.05 20.12 14.28
C GLN A 165 -5.73 19.37 12.98
N GLU A 166 -5.03 18.23 13.07
CA GLU A 166 -4.74 17.40 11.90
C GLU A 166 -6.02 16.75 11.35
N LEU A 167 -6.89 16.24 12.22
CA LEU A 167 -8.18 15.64 11.85
C LEU A 167 -9.12 16.66 11.19
N GLU A 168 -9.23 17.88 11.74
CA GLU A 168 -9.96 18.98 11.12
C GLU A 168 -9.38 19.34 9.74
N SER A 169 -8.06 19.27 9.58
CA SER A 169 -7.39 19.55 8.30
C SER A 169 -7.68 18.46 7.25
N LEU A 170 -7.82 17.21 7.67
CA LEU A 170 -8.21 16.08 6.81
C LEU A 170 -9.68 16.17 6.37
N ASN A 171 -10.60 16.44 7.30
CA ASN A 171 -12.05 16.51 7.01
C ASN A 171 -12.45 17.71 6.14
N LYS A 172 -11.57 18.68 5.95
CA LYS A 172 -11.84 19.91 5.19
C LYS A 172 -11.38 19.85 3.74
N LYS A 173 -10.75 18.75 3.32
CA LYS A 173 -10.22 18.54 1.97
C LYS A 173 -11.20 17.71 1.14
#